data_AF-A0A6P1T4A1-F1
#
_entry.id   AF-A0A6P1T4A1-F1
#
_cell.length_a   1.000
_cell.length_b   1.000
_cell.length_c   1.000
_cell.angle_alpha   90.00
_cell.angle_beta   90.00
_cell.angle_gamma   90.00
#
_symmetry.space_group_name_H-M   'P 1'
#
loop_
_entity.id
_entity.type
_entity.pdbx_description
1 polymer ?
#
loop_
_entity_poly.entity_id
_entity_poly.type
_entity_poly.pdbx_seq_one_letter_code
_entity_poly.pdbx_strand_id
1 'polypeptide(L)'
;MQDSENLALSEREGLPDALRVLTAEFDRDAWADHPNFSGLISFWLDRHLGFRSFLEAIRQETEAMLDGRKEFDRYRAVLSRRGSVLLQELHGHHTIEDQHYFPVLQKLDTRLERGFDILEADHHALDPLLQRFAERANGVLQSEDAKAADKPLATFLGEVRGLESLLDRHLVDEEDLVVPVLLKYAPEQFV
;
A
#
# COMPACT_ATOMS: atom_id res chain seq x y z
N MET A 1 -14.16 -24.35 -19.44
CA MET A 1 -13.90 -22.95 -19.80
C MET A 1 -13.62 -22.29 -18.46
N GLN A 2 -12.36 -22.22 -18.05
CA GLN A 2 -11.99 -21.46 -16.85
C GLN A 2 -12.16 -20.00 -17.26
N ASP A 3 -13.12 -19.32 -16.64
CA ASP A 3 -13.14 -17.87 -16.71
C ASP A 3 -11.75 -17.39 -16.28
N SER A 4 -11.08 -16.68 -17.17
CA SER A 4 -9.83 -16.01 -16.83
C SER A 4 -10.20 -14.92 -15.85
N GLU A 5 -10.18 -15.23 -14.55
CA GLU A 5 -10.28 -14.22 -13.49
C GLU A 5 -9.32 -13.08 -13.83
N ASN A 6 -9.84 -11.86 -13.90
CA ASN A 6 -8.97 -10.71 -14.10
C ASN A 6 -8.25 -10.42 -12.79
N LEU A 7 -6.93 -10.64 -12.77
CA LEU A 7 -6.09 -10.47 -11.59
C LEU A 7 -5.45 -9.07 -11.50
N ALA A 8 -5.77 -8.16 -12.43
CA ALA A 8 -5.25 -6.81 -12.39
C ALA A 8 -5.71 -6.08 -11.12
N LEU A 9 -4.79 -5.36 -10.46
CA LEU A 9 -5.05 -4.59 -9.23
C LEU A 9 -6.25 -3.66 -9.35
N SER A 10 -6.44 -3.05 -10.53
CA SER A 10 -7.52 -2.11 -10.80
C SER A 10 -8.89 -2.74 -10.97
N GLU A 11 -8.98 -4.06 -11.07
CA GLU A 11 -10.22 -4.77 -11.41
C GLU A 11 -10.61 -5.85 -10.40
N ARG A 12 -9.66 -6.43 -9.67
CA ARG A 12 -9.95 -7.51 -8.75
C ARG A 12 -10.51 -7.01 -7.42
N GLU A 13 -11.46 -7.77 -6.87
CA GLU A 13 -12.02 -7.52 -5.54
C GLU A 13 -11.22 -8.20 -4.43
N GLY A 14 -10.27 -9.08 -4.76
CA GLY A 14 -9.31 -9.72 -3.84
C GLY A 14 -8.59 -10.90 -4.48
N LEU A 15 -7.71 -11.55 -3.72
CA LEU A 15 -7.04 -12.79 -4.17
C LEU A 15 -8.06 -13.90 -4.51
N PRO A 16 -7.82 -14.73 -5.53
CA PRO A 16 -8.58 -15.95 -5.78
C PRO A 16 -8.68 -16.84 -4.54
N ASP A 17 -9.81 -17.54 -4.36
CA ASP A 17 -10.03 -18.45 -3.23
C ASP A 17 -8.92 -19.53 -3.12
N ALA A 18 -8.40 -19.97 -4.27
CA ALA A 18 -7.30 -20.93 -4.36
C ALA A 18 -5.98 -20.42 -3.76
N LEU A 19 -5.82 -19.11 -3.59
CA LEU A 19 -4.66 -18.46 -2.97
C LEU A 19 -4.93 -18.02 -1.53
N ARG A 20 -6.21 -18.04 -1.11
CA ARG A 20 -6.68 -17.81 0.27
C ARG A 20 -6.80 -19.11 1.09
N VAL A 21 -6.01 -20.13 0.73
CA VAL A 21 -6.10 -21.47 1.35
C VAL A 21 -5.69 -21.47 2.83
N LEU A 22 -4.84 -20.52 3.25
CA LEU A 22 -4.43 -20.37 4.66
C LEU A 22 -5.31 -19.39 5.44
N THR A 23 -6.04 -18.50 4.76
CA THR A 23 -6.90 -17.51 5.43
C THR A 23 -8.10 -18.16 6.12
N ALA A 24 -8.52 -19.34 5.66
CA ALA A 24 -9.50 -20.17 6.38
C ALA A 24 -8.94 -20.88 7.63
N GLU A 25 -7.62 -21.09 7.69
CA GLU A 25 -6.93 -21.74 8.81
C GLU A 25 -6.50 -20.70 9.87
N PHE A 26 -6.19 -19.48 9.44
CA PHE A 26 -5.73 -18.37 10.29
C PHE A 26 -6.64 -17.17 10.14
N ASP A 27 -7.71 -17.13 10.94
CA ASP A 27 -8.63 -15.98 11.01
C ASP A 27 -7.90 -14.70 11.43
N ARG A 28 -8.14 -13.62 10.68
CA ARG A 28 -7.49 -12.32 10.86
C ARG A 28 -7.71 -11.74 12.25
N ASP A 29 -8.91 -11.94 12.80
CA ASP A 29 -9.25 -11.47 14.16
C ASP A 29 -8.49 -12.23 15.26
N ALA A 30 -7.94 -13.41 14.95
CA ALA A 30 -7.20 -14.25 15.89
C ALA A 30 -5.67 -14.18 15.73
N TRP A 31 -5.15 -13.42 14.76
CA TRP A 31 -3.71 -13.36 14.48
C TRP A 31 -2.90 -12.92 15.70
N ALA A 32 -3.32 -11.87 16.39
CA ALA A 32 -2.57 -11.29 17.51
C ALA A 32 -2.42 -12.25 18.71
N ASP A 33 -3.33 -13.22 18.86
CA ASP A 33 -3.30 -14.23 19.92
C ASP A 33 -2.55 -15.50 19.51
N HIS A 34 -2.12 -15.60 18.24
CA HIS A 34 -1.46 -16.79 17.72
C HIS A 34 -0.04 -16.94 18.30
N PRO A 35 0.41 -18.14 18.74
CA PRO A 35 1.73 -18.33 19.35
C PRO A 35 2.92 -17.91 18.47
N ASN A 36 2.76 -17.98 17.15
CA ASN A 36 3.78 -17.56 16.18
C ASN A 36 3.64 -16.09 15.73
N PHE A 37 2.80 -15.29 16.39
CA PHE A 37 2.70 -13.87 16.11
C PHE A 37 4.00 -13.16 16.54
N SER A 38 4.89 -12.93 15.58
CA SER A 38 6.25 -12.44 15.82
C SER A 38 6.35 -10.92 15.70
N GLY A 39 7.49 -10.37 16.14
CA GLY A 39 7.80 -8.95 15.95
C GLY A 39 7.81 -8.52 14.48
N LEU A 40 8.16 -9.43 13.55
CA LEU A 40 8.08 -9.16 12.12
C LEU A 40 6.64 -8.95 11.66
N ILE A 41 5.70 -9.80 12.09
CA ILE A 41 4.28 -9.66 11.72
C ILE A 41 3.73 -8.33 12.25
N SER A 42 4.04 -7.99 13.51
CA SER A 42 3.65 -6.68 14.07
C SER A 42 4.22 -5.53 13.26
N PHE A 43 5.53 -5.57 12.95
CA PHE A 43 6.19 -4.54 12.15
C PHE A 43 5.58 -4.40 10.75
N TRP A 44 5.25 -5.51 10.11
CA TRP A 44 4.60 -5.54 8.80
C TRP A 44 3.24 -4.84 8.82
N LEU A 45 2.39 -5.21 9.77
CA LEU A 45 1.05 -4.62 9.93
C LEU A 45 1.13 -3.13 10.32
N ASP A 46 2.05 -2.76 11.21
CA ASP A 46 2.28 -1.37 11.60
C ASP A 46 2.73 -0.53 10.41
N ARG A 47 3.56 -1.09 9.53
CA ARG A 47 4.02 -0.45 8.29
C ARG A 47 2.85 -0.16 7.36
N HIS A 48 1.99 -1.14 7.13
CA HIS A 48 0.79 -1.01 6.29
C HIS A 48 -0.20 0.01 6.87
N LEU A 49 -0.45 -0.03 8.18
CA LEU A 49 -1.27 0.96 8.86
C LEU A 49 -0.68 2.37 8.73
N GLY A 50 0.64 2.48 8.77
CA GLY A 50 1.37 3.72 8.52
C GLY A 50 1.07 4.31 7.14
N PHE A 51 1.13 3.50 6.08
CA PHE A 51 0.81 3.97 4.71
C PHE A 51 -0.63 4.46 4.58
N ARG A 52 -1.59 3.69 5.08
CA ARG A 52 -3.00 4.10 5.13
C ARG A 52 -3.16 5.45 5.85
N SER A 53 -2.52 5.58 7.01
CA SER A 53 -2.56 6.81 7.82
C SER A 53 -1.90 8.01 7.11
N PHE A 54 -0.81 7.79 6.38
CA PHE A 54 -0.14 8.85 5.63
C PHE A 54 -0.98 9.34 4.46
N LEU A 55 -1.55 8.43 3.66
CA LEU A 55 -2.43 8.80 2.53
C LEU A 55 -3.68 9.51 3.02
N GLU A 56 -4.34 8.98 4.06
CA GLU A 56 -5.50 9.62 4.67
C GLU A 56 -5.19 11.05 5.11
N ALA A 57 -4.06 11.25 5.81
CA ALA A 57 -3.69 12.57 6.28
C ALA A 57 -3.36 13.54 5.12
N ILE A 58 -2.74 13.07 4.04
CA ILE A 58 -2.48 13.89 2.85
C ILE A 58 -3.81 14.27 2.19
N ARG A 59 -4.73 13.31 2.02
CA ARG A 59 -6.07 13.54 1.47
C ARG A 59 -6.83 14.60 2.27
N GLN A 60 -6.91 14.44 3.58
CA GLN A 60 -7.61 15.37 4.47
C GLN A 60 -7.00 16.78 4.44
N GLU A 61 -5.67 16.90 4.38
CA GLU A 61 -4.99 18.20 4.27
C GLU A 61 -5.27 18.86 2.92
N THR A 62 -5.31 18.10 1.82
CA THR A 62 -5.65 18.61 0.48
C THR A 62 -7.12 19.05 0.39
N GLU A 63 -8.05 18.27 0.97
CA GLU A 63 -9.46 18.65 1.07
C GLU A 63 -9.64 19.93 1.91
N ALA A 64 -8.98 20.01 3.06
CA ALA A 64 -9.02 21.21 3.90
C ALA A 64 -8.43 22.44 3.18
N MET A 65 -7.42 22.27 2.33
CA MET A 65 -6.89 23.35 1.49
C MET A 65 -7.90 23.81 0.44
N LEU A 66 -8.55 22.87 -0.27
CA LEU A 66 -9.60 23.18 -1.26
C LEU A 66 -10.82 23.85 -0.63
N ASP A 67 -11.17 23.48 0.60
CA ASP A 67 -12.27 24.09 1.36
C ASP A 67 -11.93 25.49 1.92
N GLY A 68 -10.70 25.99 1.72
CA GLY A 68 -10.24 27.26 2.28
C GLY A 68 -10.05 27.22 3.81
N ARG A 69 -9.88 26.03 4.40
CA ARG A 69 -9.67 25.82 5.84
C ARG A 69 -8.19 25.78 6.23
N LYS A 70 -7.26 25.97 5.28
CA LYS A 70 -5.81 25.94 5.47
C LYS A 70 -5.14 27.10 4.75
N GLU A 71 -4.07 27.62 5.37
CA GLU A 71 -3.16 28.57 4.74
C GLU A 71 -2.24 27.82 3.77
N PHE A 72 -2.09 28.35 2.55
CA PHE A 72 -1.39 27.67 1.47
C PHE A 72 0.08 27.36 1.80
N ASP A 73 0.79 28.30 2.43
CA ASP A 73 2.19 28.10 2.84
C ASP A 73 2.36 26.96 3.86
N ARG A 74 1.41 26.86 4.80
CA ARG A 74 1.41 25.77 5.79
C ARG A 74 1.09 24.44 5.13
N TYR A 75 0.12 24.42 4.21
CA TYR A 75 -0.20 23.24 3.44
C TYR A 75 0.99 22.77 2.59
N ARG A 76 1.68 23.67 1.88
CA ARG A 76 2.88 23.33 1.07
C ARG A 76 3.96 22.64 1.90
N ALA A 77 4.27 23.16 3.08
CA ALA A 77 5.25 22.56 3.98
C ALA A 77 4.84 21.15 4.43
N VAL A 78 3.55 20.94 4.75
CA VAL A 78 3.01 19.64 5.15
C VAL A 78 3.04 18.65 3.99
N LEU A 79 2.59 19.06 2.80
CA LEU A 79 2.58 18.24 1.59
C LEU A 79 3.99 17.79 1.22
N SER A 80 4.95 18.71 1.17
CA SER A 80 6.34 18.40 0.85
C SER A 80 6.90 17.35 1.82
N ARG A 81 6.75 17.56 3.13
CA ARG A 81 7.28 16.63 4.13
C ARG A 81 6.60 15.26 4.07
N ARG A 82 5.27 15.21 4.10
CA ARG A 82 4.52 13.94 4.16
C ARG A 82 4.62 13.17 2.84
N GLY A 83 4.54 13.86 1.70
CA GLY A 83 4.67 13.25 0.39
C GLY A 83 6.03 12.61 0.17
N SER A 84 7.12 13.29 0.54
CA SER A 84 8.47 12.71 0.43
C SER A 84 8.66 11.49 1.34
N VAL A 85 8.15 11.53 2.57
CA VAL A 85 8.20 10.37 3.48
C VAL A 85 7.42 9.20 2.88
N LEU A 86 6.16 9.40 2.48
CA LEU A 86 5.35 8.33 1.89
C LEU A 86 6.05 7.64 0.72
N LEU A 87 6.58 8.42 -0.23
CA LEU A 87 7.25 7.88 -1.42
C LEU A 87 8.52 7.10 -1.08
N GLN A 88 9.37 7.63 -0.19
CA GLN A 88 10.59 6.95 0.25
C GLN A 88 10.27 5.63 0.95
N GLU A 89 9.28 5.67 1.85
CA GLU A 89 8.93 4.54 2.68
C GLU A 89 8.23 3.42 1.89
N LEU A 90 7.34 3.74 0.95
CA LEU A 90 6.70 2.76 0.06
C LEU A 90 7.72 2.13 -0.90
N HIS A 91 8.57 2.94 -1.52
CA HIS A 91 9.60 2.39 -2.42
C HIS A 91 10.54 1.44 -1.69
N GLY A 92 10.99 1.80 -0.48
CA GLY A 92 11.83 0.92 0.34
C GLY A 92 11.12 -0.36 0.78
N HIS A 93 9.83 -0.28 1.10
CA HIS A 93 9.00 -1.42 1.49
C HIS A 93 8.90 -2.45 0.36
N HIS A 94 8.37 -2.05 -0.80
CA HIS A 94 8.22 -2.96 -1.96
C HIS A 94 9.58 -3.54 -2.39
N THR A 95 10.65 -2.73 -2.35
CA THR A 95 12.01 -3.21 -2.69
C THR A 95 12.46 -4.35 -1.76
N ILE A 96 12.21 -4.23 -0.45
CA ILE A 96 12.59 -5.26 0.52
C ILE A 96 11.69 -6.49 0.36
N GLU A 97 10.39 -6.31 0.12
CA GLU A 97 9.49 -7.44 -0.19
C GLU A 97 9.98 -8.26 -1.37
N ASP A 98 10.16 -7.62 -2.52
CA ASP A 98 10.51 -8.27 -3.79
C ASP A 98 11.88 -8.96 -3.71
N GLN A 99 12.86 -8.31 -3.06
CA GLN A 99 14.24 -8.80 -3.05
C GLN A 99 14.54 -9.77 -1.91
N HIS A 100 13.79 -9.72 -0.81
CA HIS A 100 14.14 -10.46 0.41
C HIS A 100 13.00 -11.30 0.97
N TYR A 101 11.79 -10.76 1.13
CA TYR A 101 10.72 -11.49 1.80
C TYR A 101 10.02 -12.48 0.87
N PHE A 102 9.46 -12.03 -0.25
CA PHE A 102 8.71 -12.88 -1.16
C PHE A 102 9.51 -14.09 -1.68
N PRO A 103 10.81 -13.96 -2.04
CA PRO A 103 11.60 -15.10 -2.50
C PRO A 103 11.78 -16.23 -1.48
N VAL A 104 11.68 -15.91 -0.18
CA VAL A 104 11.73 -16.90 0.90
C VAL A 104 10.33 -17.46 1.15
N LEU A 105 9.32 -16.60 1.29
CA LEU A 105 7.95 -17.01 1.61
C LEU A 105 7.35 -17.93 0.54
N GLN A 106 7.58 -17.64 -0.75
CA GLN A 106 7.10 -18.47 -1.86
C GLN A 106 7.65 -19.91 -1.82
N LYS A 107 8.82 -20.14 -1.21
CA LYS A 107 9.44 -21.47 -1.11
C LYS A 107 8.87 -22.30 0.04
N LEU A 108 8.15 -21.68 0.96
CA LEU A 108 7.55 -22.37 2.11
C LEU A 108 6.27 -23.11 1.73
N ASP A 109 5.51 -22.59 0.76
CA ASP A 109 4.31 -23.23 0.23
C ASP A 109 4.10 -22.91 -1.27
N THR A 110 4.44 -23.87 -2.13
CA THR A 110 4.29 -23.75 -3.60
C THR A 110 2.86 -23.47 -4.07
N ARG A 111 1.84 -23.72 -3.23
CA ARG A 111 0.44 -23.36 -3.58
C ARG A 111 0.22 -21.85 -3.63
N LEU A 112 1.08 -21.08 -2.97
CA LEU A 112 0.98 -19.63 -2.81
C LEU A 112 1.90 -18.85 -3.74
N GLU A 113 2.74 -19.51 -4.53
CA GLU A 113 3.66 -18.88 -5.49
C GLU A 113 2.93 -17.87 -6.38
N ARG A 114 1.76 -18.28 -6.90
CA ARG A 114 0.92 -17.42 -7.74
C ARG A 114 0.38 -16.19 -6.99
N GLY A 115 0.23 -16.26 -5.67
CA GLY A 115 -0.15 -15.11 -4.85
C GLY A 115 0.97 -14.06 -4.80
N PHE A 116 2.21 -14.51 -4.62
CA PHE A 116 3.37 -13.62 -4.63
C PHE A 116 3.63 -13.01 -6.01
N ASP A 117 3.43 -13.77 -7.10
CA ASP A 117 3.45 -13.22 -8.47
C ASP A 117 2.47 -12.05 -8.65
N ILE A 118 1.28 -12.14 -8.02
CA ILE A 118 0.26 -11.08 -8.09
C ILE A 118 0.74 -9.84 -7.32
N LEU A 119 1.31 -10.02 -6.13
CA LEU A 119 1.82 -8.90 -5.32
C LEU A 119 2.99 -8.19 -6.01
N GLU A 120 3.93 -8.93 -6.61
CA GLU A 120 5.01 -8.33 -7.41
C GLU A 120 4.44 -7.57 -8.62
N ALA A 121 3.43 -8.12 -9.31
CA ALA A 121 2.76 -7.42 -10.40
C ALA A 121 2.01 -6.16 -9.94
N ASP A 122 1.49 -6.14 -8.71
CA ASP A 122 0.89 -4.95 -8.11
C ASP A 122 1.91 -3.86 -7.87
N HIS A 123 3.10 -4.19 -7.37
CA HIS A 123 4.18 -3.21 -7.18
C HIS A 123 4.48 -2.47 -8.49
N HIS A 124 4.59 -3.20 -9.59
CA HIS A 124 4.76 -2.62 -10.92
C HIS A 124 3.56 -1.79 -11.39
N ALA A 125 2.33 -2.15 -11.01
CA ALA A 125 1.14 -1.37 -11.31
C ALA A 125 1.02 -0.09 -10.46
N LEU A 126 1.56 -0.09 -9.24
CA LEU A 126 1.58 1.03 -8.31
C LEU A 126 2.67 2.05 -8.67
N ASP A 127 3.81 1.63 -9.21
CA ASP A 127 4.92 2.52 -9.63
C ASP A 127 4.47 3.75 -10.46
N PRO A 128 3.70 3.60 -11.56
CA PRO A 128 3.23 4.76 -12.31
C PRO A 128 2.23 5.62 -11.54
N LEU A 129 1.53 5.10 -10.53
CA LEU A 129 0.68 5.91 -9.63
C LEU A 129 1.54 6.77 -8.70
N LEU A 130 2.60 6.18 -8.13
CA LEU A 130 3.55 6.88 -7.25
C LEU A 130 4.28 8.00 -8.01
N GLN A 131 4.65 7.75 -9.27
CA GLN A 131 5.20 8.79 -10.14
C GLN A 131 4.22 9.93 -10.36
N ARG A 132 2.96 9.65 -10.72
CA ARG A 132 1.95 10.70 -10.91
C ARG A 132 1.65 11.45 -9.62
N PHE A 133 1.60 10.76 -8.48
CA PHE A 133 1.49 11.40 -7.18
C PHE A 133 2.60 12.44 -6.99
N ALA A 134 3.86 12.08 -7.24
CA ALA A 134 5.00 12.98 -7.11
C ALA A 134 4.91 14.16 -8.09
N GLU A 135 4.58 13.91 -9.35
CA GLU A 135 4.41 14.95 -10.39
C GLU A 135 3.31 15.95 -10.01
N ARG A 136 2.14 15.46 -9.55
CA ARG A 136 1.03 16.33 -9.16
C ARG A 136 1.30 17.08 -7.86
N ALA A 137 1.94 16.45 -6.88
CA ALA A 137 2.38 17.11 -5.66
C ALA A 137 3.33 18.28 -5.99
N ASN A 138 4.31 18.06 -6.87
CA ASN A 138 5.23 19.11 -7.31
C ASN A 138 4.51 20.26 -8.04
N GLY A 139 3.52 19.96 -8.89
CA GLY A 139 2.70 21.00 -9.53
C GLY A 139 1.96 21.88 -8.53
N VAL A 140 1.49 21.32 -7.42
CA VAL A 140 0.89 22.08 -6.32
C VAL A 140 1.94 22.93 -5.61
N LEU A 141 3.10 22.35 -5.27
CA LEU A 141 4.18 23.04 -4.55
C LEU A 141 4.77 24.23 -5.34
N GLN A 142 4.79 24.12 -6.66
CA GLN A 142 5.31 25.16 -7.58
C GLN A 142 4.31 26.29 -7.87
N SER A 143 3.06 26.20 -7.39
CA SER A 143 2.07 27.26 -7.58
C SER A 143 2.42 28.51 -6.77
N GLU A 144 2.20 29.68 -7.35
CA GLU A 144 2.57 30.98 -6.75
C GLU A 144 1.76 31.28 -5.49
N ASP A 145 0.45 31.00 -5.52
CA ASP A 145 -0.49 31.22 -4.43
C ASP A 145 -1.62 30.16 -4.44
N ALA A 146 -2.54 30.28 -3.46
CA ALA A 146 -3.68 29.38 -3.32
C ALA A 146 -4.60 29.37 -4.55
N LYS A 147 -4.76 30.52 -5.21
CA LYS A 147 -5.65 30.66 -6.37
C LYS A 147 -5.05 29.99 -7.61
N ALA A 148 -3.74 30.12 -7.81
CA ALA A 148 -3.01 29.41 -8.86
C ALA A 148 -2.99 27.89 -8.62
N ALA A 149 -3.01 27.48 -7.35
CA ALA A 149 -2.99 26.08 -6.94
C ALA A 149 -4.34 25.34 -7.04
N ASP A 150 -5.46 26.03 -7.26
CA ASP A 150 -6.82 25.44 -7.24
C ASP A 150 -6.96 24.21 -8.16
N LYS A 151 -6.60 24.35 -9.44
CA LYS A 151 -6.62 23.23 -10.40
C LYS A 151 -5.58 22.14 -10.09
N PRO A 152 -4.30 22.47 -9.80
CA PRO A 152 -3.33 21.48 -9.31
C PRO A 152 -3.81 20.69 -8.10
N LEU A 153 -4.44 21.34 -7.12
CA LEU A 153 -4.96 20.72 -5.90
C LEU A 153 -6.06 19.72 -6.20
N ALA A 154 -7.05 20.11 -7.02
CA ALA A 154 -8.13 19.21 -7.42
C ALA A 154 -7.60 17.97 -8.19
N THR A 155 -6.62 18.18 -9.06
CA THR A 155 -5.97 17.09 -9.81
C THR A 155 -5.19 16.17 -8.86
N PHE A 156 -4.41 16.75 -7.96
CA PHE A 156 -3.63 16.00 -6.97
C PHE A 156 -4.54 15.18 -6.05
N LEU A 157 -5.65 15.74 -5.56
CA LEU A 157 -6.62 15.02 -4.75
C LEU A 157 -7.19 13.79 -5.47
N GLY A 158 -7.41 13.88 -6.79
CA GLY A 158 -7.81 12.73 -7.61
C GLY A 158 -6.75 11.61 -7.61
N GLU A 159 -5.48 11.94 -7.79
CA GLU A 159 -4.39 10.95 -7.72
C GLU A 159 -4.24 10.36 -6.32
N VAL A 160 -4.39 11.16 -5.25
CA VAL A 160 -4.34 10.67 -3.86
C VAL A 160 -5.42 9.62 -3.63
N ARG A 161 -6.67 9.89 -4.03
CA ARG A 161 -7.79 8.94 -3.88
C ARG A 161 -7.60 7.67 -4.70
N GLY A 162 -7.09 7.79 -5.92
CA GLY A 162 -6.78 6.64 -6.76
C GLY A 162 -5.68 5.76 -6.16
N LEU A 163 -4.60 6.37 -5.67
CA LEU A 163 -3.51 5.67 -5.00
C LEU A 163 -3.98 5.02 -3.69
N GLU A 164 -4.76 5.72 -2.87
CA GLU A 164 -5.34 5.19 -1.63
C GLU A 164 -6.16 3.93 -1.87
N SER A 165 -7.05 3.96 -2.87
CA SER A 165 -7.89 2.80 -3.19
C SER A 165 -7.08 1.59 -3.67
N LEU A 166 -6.11 1.79 -4.57
CA LEU A 166 -5.36 0.68 -5.16
C LEU A 166 -4.28 0.16 -4.20
N LEU A 167 -3.64 1.04 -3.44
CA LEU A 167 -2.71 0.61 -2.41
C LEU A 167 -3.44 -0.18 -1.32
N ASP A 168 -4.62 0.25 -0.86
CA ASP A 168 -5.35 -0.51 0.16
C ASP A 168 -5.71 -1.93 -0.31
N ARG A 169 -6.18 -2.08 -1.57
CA ARG A 169 -6.45 -3.41 -2.16
C ARG A 169 -5.18 -4.28 -2.16
N HIS A 170 -4.06 -3.72 -2.59
CA HIS A 170 -2.77 -4.42 -2.57
C HIS A 170 -2.38 -4.84 -1.15
N LEU A 171 -2.37 -3.91 -0.18
CA LEU A 171 -1.98 -4.19 1.21
C LEU A 171 -2.89 -5.25 1.86
N VAL A 172 -4.19 -5.26 1.58
CA VAL A 172 -5.09 -6.29 2.10
C VAL A 172 -4.79 -7.67 1.48
N ASP A 173 -4.52 -7.73 0.16
CA ASP A 173 -4.15 -9.00 -0.48
C ASP A 173 -2.84 -9.55 0.09
N GLU A 174 -1.87 -8.66 0.32
CA GLU A 174 -0.59 -8.99 0.91
C GLU A 174 -0.71 -9.46 2.37
N GLU A 175 -1.49 -8.76 3.20
CA GLU A 175 -1.75 -9.16 4.59
C GLU A 175 -2.39 -10.56 4.65
N ASP A 176 -3.38 -10.81 3.80
CA ASP A 176 -4.12 -12.08 3.73
C ASP A 176 -3.26 -13.24 3.18
N LEU A 177 -2.10 -12.94 2.58
CA LEU A 177 -1.14 -13.93 2.08
C LEU A 177 0.05 -14.11 3.03
N VAL A 178 0.74 -13.02 3.35
CA VAL A 178 2.01 -13.01 4.09
C VAL A 178 1.81 -13.42 5.55
N VAL A 179 0.81 -12.85 6.24
CA VAL A 179 0.64 -13.11 7.67
C VAL A 179 0.31 -14.58 7.93
N PRO A 180 -0.65 -15.23 7.23
CA PRO A 180 -0.89 -16.66 7.42
C PRO A 180 0.33 -17.54 7.13
N VAL A 181 1.18 -17.19 6.15
CA VAL A 181 2.42 -17.92 5.88
C VAL A 181 3.40 -17.80 7.04
N LEU A 182 3.60 -16.58 7.57
CA LEU A 182 4.49 -16.36 8.71
C LEU A 182 3.98 -17.07 9.97
N LEU A 183 2.66 -17.05 10.23
CA LEU A 183 2.05 -17.75 11.36
C LEU A 183 2.21 -19.27 11.24
N LYS A 184 2.05 -19.83 10.04
CA LYS A 184 2.13 -21.28 9.81
C LYS A 184 3.56 -21.81 9.91
N TYR A 185 4.51 -21.12 9.28
CA TYR A 185 5.85 -21.67 9.05
C TYR A 185 6.92 -21.13 10.00
N ALA A 186 6.71 -19.95 10.61
CA ALA A 186 7.67 -19.30 11.51
C ALA A 186 9.15 -19.42 11.02
N PRO A 187 9.45 -18.96 9.79
CA PRO A 187 10.74 -19.22 9.15
C PRO A 187 11.90 -18.59 9.95
N GLU A 188 12.89 -19.40 10.33
CA GLU A 188 14.07 -18.98 11.11
C GLU A 188 14.87 -17.84 10.45
N GLN A 189 14.74 -17.66 9.14
CA GLN A 189 15.38 -16.58 8.38
C GLN A 189 14.94 -15.19 8.83
N PHE A 190 13.80 -15.07 9.51
CA PHE A 190 13.24 -13.80 9.95
C PHE A 190 13.06 -13.70 11.48
N VAL A 191 13.68 -14.61 12.24
CA VAL A 191 13.65 -14.67 13.71
C VAL A 191 14.92 -14.10 14.31
#